data_AF-W5P5N5-F1
#
_entry.id   AF-W5P5N5-F1
#
_cell.length_a   1.000
_cell.length_b   1.000
_cell.length_c   1.000
_cell.angle_alpha   90.00
_cell.angle_beta   90.00
_cell.angle_gamma   90.00
#
_symmetry.space_group_name_H-M   'P 1'
#
loop_
_entity.id
_entity.type
_entity.pdbx_description
1 polymer ?
#
loop_
_entity_poly.entity_id
_entity_poly.type
_entity_poly.pdbx_seq_one_letter_code
_entity_poly.pdbx_strand_id
1 'polypeptide(L)'
;AAGGGADRLSVVLPQGDYDQSKTKVLHLSLNPAGAARQRLREDQQQLQQECARLRELVRALEAGGPVPAHLEATSELPSSREVAELKKQVESAELKNQRLKEVFQTKIQEFRKACYTLTGYQVDITTENQYRLTSMYAEQKTDCLIFKVGRSAPRVPGPSLPS
;
A
#
# COMPACT_ATOMS: atom_id res chain seq x y z
N ALA A 1 -89.42 28.98 -0.22
CA ALA A 1 -88.11 29.58 0.08
C ALA A 1 -87.07 28.48 -0.10
N ALA A 2 -86.42 28.32 -1.25
CA ALA A 2 -85.57 29.25 -1.98
C ALA A 2 -84.42 29.79 -1.12
N GLY A 3 -83.21 29.30 -1.39
CA GLY A 3 -82.00 30.12 -1.39
C GLY A 3 -81.02 29.90 -0.24
N GLY A 4 -79.75 29.72 -0.61
CA GLY A 4 -78.57 29.89 0.24
C GLY A 4 -78.01 28.57 0.77
N GLY A 5 -76.86 28.09 0.36
CA GLY A 5 -75.88 28.58 -0.60
C GLY A 5 -74.94 27.42 -0.86
N ALA A 6 -74.83 27.00 -2.12
CA ALA A 6 -73.81 26.06 -2.55
C ALA A 6 -72.48 26.82 -2.59
N ASP A 7 -71.90 27.01 -1.41
CA ASP A 7 -70.63 27.70 -1.27
C ASP A 7 -69.49 26.78 -1.69
N ARG A 8 -68.61 27.37 -2.47
CA ARG A 8 -67.70 26.70 -3.39
C ARG A 8 -66.55 26.09 -2.60
N LEU A 9 -66.56 24.77 -2.45
CA LEU A 9 -65.35 24.01 -2.16
C LEU A 9 -64.94 23.25 -3.42
N SER A 10 -64.50 23.98 -4.45
CA SER A 10 -63.56 23.40 -5.43
C SER A 10 -62.18 23.36 -4.78
N VAL A 11 -62.05 22.56 -3.72
CA VAL A 11 -60.74 22.09 -3.28
C VAL A 11 -60.25 21.21 -4.41
N VAL A 12 -59.14 21.61 -5.03
CA VAL A 12 -58.40 20.72 -5.91
C VAL A 12 -57.96 19.55 -5.05
N LEU A 13 -58.74 18.46 -5.10
CA LEU A 13 -58.44 17.22 -4.41
C LEU A 13 -57.09 16.73 -4.94
N PRO A 14 -56.07 16.48 -4.08
CA PRO A 14 -54.84 15.84 -4.52
C PRO A 14 -55.20 14.56 -5.28
N GLN A 15 -54.55 14.34 -6.41
CA GLN A 15 -54.88 13.28 -7.37
C GLN A 15 -55.00 11.91 -6.65
N GLY A 16 -56.22 11.40 -6.44
CA GLY A 16 -56.45 10.12 -5.77
C GLY A 16 -57.54 10.05 -4.68
N ASP A 17 -58.27 11.13 -4.39
CA ASP A 17 -59.36 11.07 -3.40
C ASP A 17 -60.55 10.21 -3.86
N TYR A 18 -61.07 9.37 -2.95
CA TYR A 18 -62.19 8.46 -3.21
C TYR A 18 -63.17 8.39 -2.02
N ASP A 19 -64.46 8.32 -2.32
CA ASP A 19 -65.54 8.18 -1.32
C ASP A 19 -65.48 6.81 -0.61
N GLN A 20 -65.04 6.78 0.65
CA GLN A 20 -64.89 5.56 1.46
C GLN A 20 -66.21 4.83 1.75
N SER A 21 -67.35 5.53 1.67
CA SER A 21 -68.70 4.94 1.84
C SER A 21 -69.17 4.15 0.62
N LYS A 22 -68.63 4.45 -0.57
CA LYS A 22 -69.05 3.85 -1.85
C LYS A 22 -67.98 2.95 -2.45
N THR A 23 -66.72 3.15 -2.10
CA THR A 23 -65.60 2.47 -2.76
C THR A 23 -64.57 2.01 -1.75
N LYS A 24 -64.16 0.75 -1.88
CA LYS A 24 -63.03 0.18 -1.14
C LYS A 24 -61.87 -0.07 -2.08
N VAL A 25 -60.71 0.48 -1.75
CA VAL A 25 -59.47 0.24 -2.49
C VAL A 25 -58.80 -1.01 -1.94
N LEU A 26 -58.54 -1.98 -2.80
CA LEU A 26 -57.87 -3.23 -2.46
C LEU A 26 -56.52 -3.28 -3.16
N HIS A 27 -55.54 -3.86 -2.50
CA HIS A 27 -54.29 -4.27 -3.14
C HIS A 27 -53.97 -5.71 -2.76
N LEU A 28 -53.12 -6.34 -3.55
CA LEU A 28 -52.55 -7.64 -3.21
C LEU A 28 -51.68 -7.50 -1.96
N SER A 29 -51.87 -8.38 -0.98
CA SER A 29 -51.04 -8.44 0.23
C SER A 29 -49.55 -8.66 -0.10
N LEU A 30 -49.27 -9.45 -1.15
CA LEU A 30 -47.96 -9.63 -1.74
C LEU A 30 -47.81 -8.75 -2.99
N ASN A 31 -47.57 -7.46 -2.80
CA ASN A 31 -47.31 -6.54 -3.90
C ASN A 31 -45.78 -6.33 -4.11
N PRO A 32 -45.35 -5.99 -5.35
CA PRO A 32 -43.94 -5.69 -5.63
C PRO A 32 -43.38 -4.56 -4.77
N ALA A 33 -44.20 -3.54 -4.45
CA ALA A 33 -43.79 -2.43 -3.59
C ALA A 33 -43.51 -2.87 -2.14
N GLY A 34 -44.30 -3.79 -1.60
CA GLY A 34 -44.13 -4.37 -0.28
C GLY A 34 -42.90 -5.28 -0.22
N ALA A 35 -42.70 -6.11 -1.25
CA ALA A 35 -41.49 -6.92 -1.39
C ALA A 35 -40.23 -6.05 -1.45
N ALA A 36 -40.24 -4.95 -2.22
CA ALA A 36 -39.12 -4.02 -2.28
C ALA A 36 -38.84 -3.34 -0.93
N ARG A 37 -39.89 -2.92 -0.20
CA ARG A 37 -39.75 -2.37 1.16
C ARG A 37 -39.19 -3.39 2.14
N GLN A 38 -39.58 -4.65 2.01
CA GLN A 38 -39.07 -5.72 2.87
C GLN A 38 -37.57 -5.98 2.61
N ARG A 39 -37.17 -6.10 1.35
CA ARG A 39 -35.74 -6.23 0.98
C ARG A 39 -34.90 -5.08 1.52
N LEU A 40 -35.38 -3.84 1.34
CA LEU A 40 -34.69 -2.66 1.89
C LEU A 40 -34.52 -2.74 3.41
N ARG A 41 -35.51 -3.26 4.14
CA ARG A 41 -35.40 -3.46 5.59
C ARG A 41 -34.38 -4.55 5.94
N GLU A 42 -34.38 -5.66 5.21
CA GLU A 42 -33.42 -6.76 5.38
C GLU A 42 -31.99 -6.26 5.12
N ASP A 43 -31.76 -5.53 4.02
CA ASP A 43 -30.48 -4.92 3.68
C ASP A 43 -30.03 -3.92 4.76
N GLN A 44 -30.95 -3.07 5.25
CA GLN A 44 -30.65 -2.15 6.35
C GLN A 44 -30.26 -2.89 7.63
N GLN A 45 -30.92 -4.00 7.95
CA GLN A 45 -30.56 -4.81 9.11
C GLN A 45 -29.19 -5.46 8.97
N GLN A 46 -28.87 -6.00 7.79
CA GLN A 46 -27.56 -6.58 7.50
C GLN A 46 -26.45 -5.52 7.62
N LEU A 47 -26.63 -4.37 6.98
CA LEU A 47 -25.68 -3.26 7.07
C LEU A 47 -25.48 -2.76 8.50
N GLN A 48 -26.56 -2.68 9.29
CA GLN A 48 -26.46 -2.30 10.70
C GLN A 48 -25.67 -3.31 11.53
N GLN A 49 -25.88 -4.61 11.30
CA GLN A 49 -25.13 -5.68 11.97
C GLN A 49 -23.65 -5.62 11.61
N GLU A 50 -23.31 -5.47 10.33
CA GLU A 50 -21.92 -5.30 9.88
C GLU A 50 -21.28 -4.04 10.46
N CYS A 51 -21.98 -2.91 10.44
CA CYS A 51 -21.49 -1.67 11.04
C CYS A 51 -21.25 -1.82 12.54
N ALA A 52 -22.13 -2.50 13.28
CA ALA A 52 -21.95 -2.77 14.70
C ALA A 52 -20.70 -3.64 14.93
N ARG A 53 -20.57 -4.73 14.17
CA ARG A 53 -19.42 -5.64 14.21
C ARG A 53 -18.10 -4.93 13.92
N LEU A 54 -18.06 -4.11 12.86
CA LEU A 54 -16.87 -3.33 12.50
C LEU A 54 -16.53 -2.28 13.56
N ARG A 55 -17.53 -1.63 14.16
CA ARG A 55 -17.30 -0.68 15.26
C ARG A 55 -16.71 -1.37 16.50
N GLU A 56 -17.16 -2.58 16.82
CA GLU A 56 -16.59 -3.38 17.92
C GLU A 56 -15.14 -3.77 17.63
N LEU A 57 -14.84 -4.18 16.39
CA LEU A 57 -13.48 -4.45 15.94
C LEU A 57 -12.58 -3.21 16.09
N VAL A 58 -13.03 -2.06 15.60
CA VAL A 58 -12.28 -0.79 15.72
C VAL A 58 -12.03 -0.44 17.18
N ARG A 59 -13.04 -0.55 18.06
CA ARG A 59 -12.85 -0.30 19.50
C ARG A 59 -11.85 -1.26 20.13
N ALA A 60 -11.87 -2.54 19.77
CA ALA A 60 -10.92 -3.53 20.29
C ALA A 60 -9.48 -3.21 19.87
N LEU A 61 -9.30 -2.81 18.59
CA LEU A 61 -8.02 -2.37 18.05
C LEU A 61 -7.52 -1.06 18.71
N GLU A 62 -8.39 -0.07 18.87
CA GLU A 62 -8.08 1.21 19.53
C GLU A 62 -7.73 1.03 21.02
N ALA A 63 -8.38 0.08 21.69
CA ALA A 63 -8.06 -0.29 23.07
C ALA A 63 -6.72 -1.05 23.21
N GLY A 64 -6.06 -1.39 22.10
CA GLY A 64 -4.79 -2.14 22.09
C GLY A 64 -4.92 -3.58 22.58
N GLY A 65 -6.15 -4.11 22.63
CA GLY A 65 -6.45 -5.47 23.08
C GLY A 65 -6.39 -6.49 21.94
N PRO A 66 -6.26 -7.79 22.25
CA PRO A 66 -6.41 -8.84 21.25
C PRO A 66 -7.82 -8.82 20.67
N VAL A 67 -7.93 -8.85 19.34
CA VAL A 67 -9.22 -8.89 18.66
C VAL A 67 -9.89 -10.24 18.94
N PRO A 68 -11.17 -10.26 19.32
CA PRO A 68 -11.91 -11.50 19.52
C PRO A 68 -11.91 -12.39 18.27
N ALA A 69 -11.71 -13.69 18.41
CA ALA A 69 -11.59 -14.65 17.29
C ALA A 69 -12.75 -14.62 16.27
N HIS A 70 -13.95 -14.18 16.69
CA HIS A 70 -15.11 -14.02 15.79
C HIS A 70 -15.03 -12.77 14.91
N LEU A 71 -14.20 -11.78 15.26
CA LEU A 71 -13.96 -10.54 14.50
C LEU A 71 -12.69 -10.63 13.65
N GLU A 72 -11.73 -11.47 14.06
CA GLU A 72 -10.49 -11.76 13.32
C GLU A 72 -10.75 -12.28 11.89
N ALA A 73 -11.75 -13.14 11.68
CA ALA A 73 -12.05 -13.70 10.36
C ALA A 73 -12.51 -12.67 9.30
N THR A 74 -13.02 -11.51 9.75
CA THR A 74 -13.41 -10.37 8.88
C THR A 74 -12.26 -9.41 8.63
N SER A 75 -11.19 -9.56 9.40
CA SER A 75 -10.04 -8.69 9.41
C SER A 75 -8.91 -9.46 8.75
N GLU A 76 -8.71 -9.27 7.45
CA GLU A 76 -7.51 -9.74 6.72
C GLU A 76 -6.21 -9.06 7.23
N LEU A 77 -6.22 -8.46 8.43
CA LEU A 77 -5.06 -7.88 9.08
C LEU A 77 -4.13 -9.02 9.51
N PRO A 78 -2.84 -8.97 9.17
CA PRO A 78 -1.87 -9.94 9.64
C PRO A 78 -1.87 -9.94 11.16
N SER A 79 -1.91 -11.13 11.76
CA SER A 79 -1.98 -11.24 13.21
C SER A 79 -0.78 -10.53 13.85
N SER A 80 -0.96 -9.95 15.04
CA SER A 80 0.14 -9.29 15.78
C SER A 80 1.37 -10.19 15.93
N ARG A 81 1.17 -11.52 15.95
CA ARG A 81 2.24 -12.53 15.93
C ARG A 81 2.99 -12.59 14.60
N GLU A 82 2.28 -12.63 13.47
CA GLU A 82 2.90 -12.59 12.14
C GLU A 82 3.71 -11.31 11.93
N VAL A 83 3.20 -10.16 12.39
CA VAL A 83 3.93 -8.89 12.34
C VAL A 83 5.21 -8.96 13.16
N ALA A 84 5.18 -9.56 14.36
CA ALA A 84 6.36 -9.72 15.20
C ALA A 84 7.40 -10.68 14.58
N GLU A 85 6.94 -11.78 13.98
CA GLU A 85 7.82 -12.74 13.29
C GLU A 85 8.47 -12.11 12.04
N LEU A 86 7.70 -11.39 11.23
CA LEU A 86 8.22 -10.68 10.06
C LEU A 86 9.24 -9.61 10.46
N LYS A 87 8.97 -8.83 11.52
CA LYS A 87 9.94 -7.86 12.06
C LYS A 87 11.26 -8.53 12.45
N LYS A 88 11.19 -9.65 13.17
CA LYS A 88 12.38 -10.42 13.55
C LYS A 88 13.15 -10.94 12.33
N GLN A 89 12.45 -11.36 11.27
CA GLN A 89 13.08 -11.77 10.02
C GLN A 89 13.82 -10.61 9.35
N VAL A 90 13.19 -9.44 9.26
CA VAL A 90 13.79 -8.21 8.71
C VAL A 90 15.05 -7.84 9.49
N GLU A 91 14.97 -7.75 10.82
CA GLU A 91 16.12 -7.45 11.68
C GLU A 91 17.26 -8.46 11.48
N SER A 92 16.94 -9.75 11.35
CA SER A 92 17.94 -10.78 11.11
C SER A 92 18.61 -10.64 9.74
N ALA A 93 17.87 -10.23 8.72
CA ALA A 93 18.37 -10.02 7.37
C ALA A 93 19.24 -8.76 7.30
N GLU A 94 18.81 -7.69 7.96
CA GLU A 94 19.59 -6.45 8.09
C GLU A 94 20.91 -6.68 8.82
N LEU A 95 20.90 -7.43 9.92
CA LEU A 95 22.11 -7.80 10.65
C LEU A 95 23.08 -8.61 9.78
N LYS A 96 22.55 -9.58 9.02
CA LYS A 96 23.38 -10.34 8.07
C LYS A 96 24.00 -9.42 7.02
N ASN A 97 23.21 -8.55 6.40
CA ASN A 97 23.68 -7.59 5.41
C ASN A 97 24.76 -6.65 5.98
N GLN A 98 24.59 -6.21 7.22
CA GLN A 98 25.58 -5.37 7.90
C GLN A 98 26.90 -6.11 8.11
N ARG A 99 26.86 -7.35 8.62
CA ARG A 99 28.05 -8.20 8.76
C ARG A 99 28.74 -8.45 7.41
N LEU A 100 27.97 -8.68 6.35
CA LEU A 100 28.48 -8.84 4.99
C LEU A 100 29.24 -7.59 4.52
N LYS A 101 28.71 -6.39 4.77
CA LYS A 101 29.39 -5.12 4.46
C LYS A 101 30.71 -5.00 5.24
N GLU A 102 30.72 -5.34 6.53
CA GLU A 102 31.92 -5.29 7.37
C GLU A 102 32.99 -6.27 6.90
N VAL A 103 32.61 -7.51 6.58
CA VAL A 103 33.53 -8.52 6.04
C VAL A 103 34.09 -8.05 4.69
N PHE A 104 33.25 -7.52 3.80
CA PHE A 104 33.70 -7.00 2.52
C PHE A 104 34.67 -5.83 2.70
N GLN A 105 34.35 -4.85 3.55
CA GLN A 105 35.24 -3.73 3.85
C GLN A 105 36.58 -4.21 4.41
N THR A 106 36.55 -5.15 5.36
CA THR A 106 37.76 -5.74 5.94
C THR A 106 38.61 -6.44 4.88
N LYS A 107 37.99 -7.23 3.99
CA LYS A 107 38.69 -7.93 2.91
C LYS A 107 39.28 -6.98 1.88
N ILE A 108 38.58 -5.91 1.52
CA ILE A 108 39.12 -4.88 0.62
C ILE A 108 40.28 -4.12 1.27
N GLN A 109 40.18 -3.79 2.56
CA GLN A 109 41.28 -3.15 3.29
C GLN A 109 42.51 -4.07 3.39
N GLU A 110 42.30 -5.35 3.68
CA GLU A 110 43.35 -6.38 3.70
C GLU A 110 44.04 -6.47 2.33
N PHE A 111 43.27 -6.53 1.25
CA PHE A 111 43.79 -6.54 -0.12
C PHE A 111 44.57 -5.26 -0.45
N ARG A 112 44.03 -4.07 -0.15
CA ARG A 112 44.72 -2.79 -0.37
C ARG A 112 46.04 -2.73 0.37
N LYS A 113 46.07 -3.21 1.62
CA LYS A 113 47.29 -3.29 2.43
C LYS A 113 48.32 -4.23 1.79
N ALA A 114 47.89 -5.39 1.33
CA ALA A 114 48.76 -6.33 0.61
C ALA A 114 49.33 -5.71 -0.67
N CYS A 115 48.49 -5.08 -1.51
CA CYS A 115 48.93 -4.36 -2.70
C CYS A 115 49.93 -3.25 -2.38
N TYR A 116 49.69 -2.47 -1.33
CA TYR A 116 50.59 -1.41 -0.90
C TYR A 116 51.96 -1.96 -0.50
N THR A 117 52.00 -3.03 0.29
CA THR A 117 53.28 -3.65 0.71
C THR A 117 54.02 -4.30 -0.45
N LEU A 118 53.32 -4.92 -1.40
CA LEU A 118 53.95 -5.63 -2.51
C LEU A 118 54.41 -4.69 -3.65
N THR A 119 53.63 -3.64 -3.93
CA THR A 119 53.85 -2.77 -5.11
C THR A 119 54.33 -1.37 -4.76
N GLY A 120 54.20 -0.95 -3.51
CA GLY A 120 54.45 0.42 -3.07
C GLY A 120 53.34 1.41 -3.45
N TYR A 121 52.21 0.96 -4.01
CA TYR A 121 51.09 1.84 -4.40
C TYR A 121 49.85 1.61 -3.55
N GLN A 122 49.29 2.68 -2.99
CA GLN A 122 48.02 2.67 -2.29
C GLN A 122 46.89 2.89 -3.30
N VAL A 123 45.93 1.97 -3.36
CA VAL A 123 44.82 1.99 -4.32
C VAL A 123 43.52 2.37 -3.63
N ASP A 124 42.95 3.52 -3.99
CA ASP A 124 41.67 4.02 -3.46
C ASP A 124 40.62 4.20 -4.55
N ILE A 125 39.36 3.87 -4.24
CA ILE A 125 38.23 4.00 -5.17
C ILE A 125 37.51 5.32 -4.85
N THR A 126 37.39 6.19 -5.85
CA THR A 126 36.67 7.48 -5.75
C THR A 126 35.21 7.36 -6.22
N THR A 127 34.41 8.42 -6.04
CA THR A 127 32.95 8.45 -6.29
C THR A 127 32.52 8.20 -7.74
N GLU A 128 33.45 8.17 -8.70
CA GLU A 128 33.16 8.02 -10.13
C GLU A 128 33.74 6.74 -10.77
N ASN A 129 33.94 5.67 -10.00
CA ASN A 129 34.62 4.45 -10.47
C ASN A 129 36.04 4.71 -11.01
N GLN A 130 36.68 5.76 -10.50
CA GLN A 130 38.07 6.06 -10.78
C GLN A 130 38.93 5.54 -9.61
N TYR A 131 40.06 4.95 -9.97
CA TYR A 131 41.06 4.41 -9.07
C TYR A 131 42.18 5.42 -8.90
N ARG A 132 42.35 5.92 -7.67
CA ARG A 132 43.46 6.78 -7.28
C ARG A 132 44.59 5.90 -6.76
N LEU A 133 45.77 6.06 -7.33
CA LEU A 133 47.00 5.41 -6.90
C LEU A 133 47.91 6.47 -6.27
N THR A 134 48.33 6.25 -5.03
CA THR A 134 49.32 7.09 -4.35
C THR A 134 50.58 6.26 -4.11
N SER A 135 51.72 6.74 -4.59
CA SER A 135 53.00 6.04 -4.41
C SER A 135 53.54 6.22 -2.99
N MET A 136 54.12 5.18 -2.41
CA MET A 136 54.85 5.22 -1.13
C MET A 136 56.04 6.19 -1.17
N TYR A 137 56.60 6.40 -2.37
CA TYR A 137 57.75 7.26 -2.61
C TYR A 137 57.36 8.62 -3.19
N ALA A 138 56.09 9.02 -3.07
CA ALA A 138 55.63 10.33 -3.53
C ALA A 138 56.31 11.46 -2.73
N GLU A 139 56.81 12.48 -3.42
CA GLU A 139 57.45 13.64 -2.80
C GLU A 139 56.43 14.52 -2.06
N GLN A 140 55.20 14.61 -2.58
CA GLN A 140 54.08 15.27 -1.92
C GLN A 140 52.86 14.34 -1.80
N LYS A 141 52.08 14.50 -0.72
CA LYS A 141 50.84 13.72 -0.49
C LYS A 141 49.77 13.93 -1.56
N THR A 142 49.90 14.98 -2.36
CA THR A 142 49.01 15.31 -3.48
C THR A 142 49.36 14.56 -4.75
N ASP A 143 50.56 13.99 -4.85
CA ASP A 143 51.03 13.30 -6.04
C ASP A 143 50.34 11.95 -6.14
N CYS A 144 49.38 11.87 -7.06
CA CYS A 144 48.59 10.68 -7.26
C CYS A 144 48.27 10.49 -8.74
N LEU A 145 48.14 9.24 -9.14
CA LEU A 145 47.73 8.83 -10.47
C LEU A 145 46.26 8.45 -10.42
N ILE A 146 45.46 8.96 -11.35
CA ILE A 146 44.03 8.63 -11.42
C ILE A 146 43.78 7.82 -12.68
N PHE A 147 43.26 6.61 -12.50
CA PHE A 147 42.92 5.69 -13.58
C PHE A 147 41.42 5.49 -13.62
N LYS A 148 40.83 5.54 -14.82
CA LYS A 148 39.45 5.15 -15.04
C LYS A 148 39.46 3.90 -15.90
N VAL A 149 38.73 2.87 -15.46
CA VAL A 149 38.54 1.69 -16.30
C VAL A 149 37.64 2.09 -17.46
N GLY A 150 38.24 2.26 -18.63
CA GLY A 150 37.48 2.42 -19.86
C GLY A 150 36.68 1.14 -20.10
N ARG A 151 35.35 1.24 -20.18
CA ARG A 151 34.57 0.20 -20.84
C ARG A 151 35.08 0.13 -22.28
N SER A 152 35.94 -0.83 -22.61
CA SER A 152 36.19 -1.15 -24.00
C SER A 152 34.87 -1.67 -24.56
N ALA A 153 34.16 -0.81 -25.29
CA ALA A 153 33.13 -1.29 -26.18
C ALA A 153 33.82 -2.26 -27.16
N PRO A 154 33.27 -3.47 -27.40
CA PRO A 154 33.77 -4.29 -28.50
C PRO A 154 33.65 -3.45 -29.77
N ARG A 155 34.79 -3.08 -30.36
CA ARG A 155 34.80 -2.45 -31.68
C ARG A 155 34.21 -3.45 -32.65
N VAL A 156 32.94 -3.28 -32.99
CA VAL A 156 32.32 -3.99 -34.10
C VAL A 156 33.01 -3.47 -35.36
N PRO A 157 33.68 -4.31 -36.17
CA PRO A 157 34.18 -3.88 -37.47
C PRO A 157 32.98 -3.48 -38.32
N GLY A 158 32.92 -2.21 -38.73
CA GLY A 158 31.89 -1.75 -39.67
C GLY A 158 31.99 -2.51 -41.00
N PRO A 159 30.88 -2.75 -41.70
CA PRO A 159 30.91 -3.49 -42.95
C PRO A 159 31.70 -2.69 -44.00
N SER A 160 32.72 -3.33 -44.57
CA SER A 160 33.40 -2.84 -45.77
C SER A 160 32.39 -2.75 -46.92
N LEU A 161 32.16 -1.53 -47.41
CA LEU A 161 31.40 -1.28 -48.64
C LEU A 161 32.06 -2.01 -49.81
N PRO A 162 31.33 -2.80 -50.61
CA PRO A 162 31.85 -3.35 -51.85
C PRO A 162 31.92 -2.25 -52.92
N SER A 163 32.98 -2.32 -53.73
CA SER A 163 33.27 -1.49 -54.90
C SER A 163 32.25 -1.62 -56.02
#